data_AF-R1ES25-F1
#
_entry.id   AF-R1ES25-F1
#
_cell.length_a   1.000
_cell.length_b   1.000
_cell.length_c   1.000
_cell.angle_alpha   90.00
_cell.angle_beta   90.00
_cell.angle_gamma   90.00
#
_symmetry.space_group_name_H-M   'P 1'
#
loop_
_entity.id
_entity.type
_entity.pdbx_description
1 polymer ?
#
loop_
_entity_poly.entity_id
_entity_poly.type
_entity_poly.pdbx_seq_one_letter_code
_entity_poly.pdbx_strand_id
1 'polypeptide(L)'
;MLTRRSVLQTKAQEFADCIRRLGSLPKESFDESRRALSSKQLMGEIEQCNKELQKLGHVNKKALDQFQSFNEQRDKLIDRRDEVEKAEESIRSLIEHLDLKKDEATERTLTAGGAMERTFKGIAKHFTEVFRELTMQQLSGGQKTMVALCLIFAIQRCDPAPFYIFDEIDANLDAAHRSSLAQMIERQASRVNEESGDPEPTQFITTTFRPELIHTGDKFYGVTHRNKASTIKSISKADALRIISEDQNRQRQHA
;
A
#
# COMPACT_ATOMS: atom_id res chain seq x y z
N MET A 1 17.73 -90.18 -15.33
CA MET A 1 17.41 -89.35 -16.52
C MET A 1 16.01 -88.79 -16.34
N LEU A 2 15.86 -87.47 -16.28
CA LEU A 2 14.54 -86.84 -16.33
C LEU A 2 13.91 -87.16 -17.69
N THR A 3 12.86 -87.97 -17.72
CA THR A 3 12.10 -88.28 -18.92
C THR A 3 11.64 -86.98 -19.58
N ARG A 4 11.84 -86.83 -20.89
CA ARG A 4 11.46 -85.65 -21.71
C ARG A 4 10.07 -85.10 -21.40
N ARG A 5 9.13 -85.97 -21.01
CA ARG A 5 7.78 -85.62 -20.55
C ARG A 5 7.77 -84.76 -19.28
N SER A 6 8.58 -85.08 -18.28
CA SER A 6 8.67 -84.31 -17.02
C SER A 6 9.17 -82.88 -17.27
N VAL A 7 10.17 -82.70 -18.14
CA VAL A 7 10.70 -81.37 -18.49
C VAL A 7 9.65 -80.51 -19.19
N LEU A 8 8.89 -81.10 -20.12
CA LEU A 8 7.81 -80.40 -20.81
C LEU A 8 6.68 -80.01 -19.85
N GLN A 9 6.39 -80.86 -18.87
CA GLN A 9 5.35 -80.63 -17.88
C GLN A 9 5.74 -79.49 -16.92
N THR A 10 6.99 -79.41 -16.49
CA THR A 10 7.51 -78.29 -15.69
C THR A 10 7.45 -76.97 -16.48
N LYS A 11 7.89 -76.96 -17.74
CA LYS A 11 7.81 -75.75 -18.58
C LYS A 11 6.38 -75.29 -18.83
N ALA A 12 5.45 -76.22 -19.04
CA ALA A 12 4.03 -75.90 -19.19
C ALA A 12 3.47 -75.23 -17.92
N GLN A 13 3.88 -75.72 -16.74
CA GLN A 13 3.52 -75.12 -15.45
C GLN A 13 4.07 -73.68 -15.33
N GLU A 14 5.35 -73.46 -15.66
CA GLU A 14 6.00 -72.14 -15.63
C GLU A 14 5.29 -71.13 -16.56
N PHE A 15 4.95 -71.55 -17.78
CA PHE A 15 4.21 -70.68 -18.71
C PHE A 15 2.79 -70.38 -18.20
N ALA A 16 2.12 -71.34 -17.58
CA ALA A 16 0.80 -71.11 -16.98
C ALA A 16 0.86 -70.08 -15.85
N ASP A 17 1.91 -70.11 -15.02
CA ASP A 17 2.10 -69.12 -13.95
C ASP A 17 2.47 -67.73 -14.50
N CYS A 18 3.29 -67.65 -15.55
CA CYS A 18 3.56 -66.39 -16.26
C CYS A 18 2.28 -65.79 -16.87
N ILE A 19 1.43 -66.62 -17.50
CA ILE A 19 0.14 -66.19 -18.03
C ILE A 19 -0.76 -65.65 -16.91
N ARG A 20 -0.79 -66.31 -15.75
CA ARG A 20 -1.57 -65.85 -14.60
C ARG A 20 -1.08 -64.49 -14.07
N ARG A 21 0.23 -64.23 -14.12
CA ARG A 21 0.81 -62.93 -13.72
C ARG A 21 0.52 -61.79 -14.70
N LEU A 22 0.27 -62.09 -15.97
CA LEU A 22 -0.11 -61.09 -16.98
C LEU A 22 -1.55 -60.56 -16.80
N GLY A 23 -2.35 -61.17 -15.90
CA GLY A 23 -3.72 -60.74 -15.62
C GLY A 23 -4.74 -61.36 -16.58
N SER A 24 -5.89 -60.70 -16.76
CA SER A 24 -6.94 -61.17 -17.66
C SER A 24 -6.54 -60.94 -19.12
N LEU A 25 -6.19 -62.00 -19.83
CA LEU A 25 -5.97 -61.95 -21.27
C LEU A 25 -7.31 -61.73 -22.00
N PRO A 26 -7.37 -60.84 -23.01
CA PRO A 26 -8.54 -60.68 -23.87
C PRO A 26 -8.96 -62.02 -24.49
N LYS A 27 -10.27 -62.23 -24.72
CA LYS A 27 -10.79 -63.48 -25.31
C LYS A 27 -10.16 -63.80 -26.67
N GLU A 28 -9.77 -62.78 -27.42
CA GLU A 28 -9.04 -62.84 -28.70
C GLU A 28 -7.63 -63.45 -28.58
N SER A 29 -7.05 -63.49 -27.38
CA SER A 29 -5.73 -64.10 -27.13
C SER A 29 -5.77 -65.63 -27.19
N PHE A 30 -6.97 -66.23 -27.06
CA PHE A 30 -7.20 -67.66 -27.19
C PHE A 30 -7.66 -68.01 -28.61
N ASP A 31 -6.86 -67.63 -29.59
CA ASP A 31 -7.13 -67.91 -30.99
C ASP A 31 -7.05 -69.42 -31.26
N GLU A 32 -8.19 -70.05 -31.52
CA GLU A 32 -8.28 -71.50 -31.76
C GLU A 32 -7.48 -71.94 -32.98
N SER A 33 -7.24 -71.02 -33.93
CA SER A 33 -6.39 -71.28 -35.10
C SER A 33 -4.97 -71.66 -34.71
N ARG A 34 -4.46 -71.17 -33.57
CA ARG A 34 -3.11 -71.45 -33.06
C ARG A 34 -2.94 -72.86 -32.51
N ARG A 35 -4.03 -73.54 -32.14
CA ARG A 35 -4.00 -74.95 -31.67
C ARG A 35 -3.69 -75.94 -32.79
N ALA A 36 -3.88 -75.55 -34.06
CA ALA A 36 -3.66 -76.40 -35.23
C ALA A 36 -2.23 -76.30 -35.83
N LEU A 37 -1.37 -75.38 -35.35
CA LEU A 37 -0.03 -75.18 -35.90
C LEU A 37 0.97 -76.24 -35.40
N SER A 38 1.93 -76.58 -36.25
CA SER A 38 3.04 -77.47 -35.87
C SER A 38 4.02 -76.77 -34.92
N SER A 39 4.72 -77.56 -34.10
CA SER A 39 5.74 -77.05 -33.17
C SER A 39 6.81 -76.16 -33.83
N LYS A 40 7.12 -76.42 -35.12
CA LYS A 40 8.10 -75.64 -35.88
C LYS A 40 7.58 -74.25 -36.27
N GLN A 41 6.30 -74.15 -36.63
CA GLN A 41 5.67 -72.88 -36.98
C GLN A 41 5.47 -72.00 -35.74
N LEU A 42 5.02 -72.59 -34.63
CA LEU A 42 4.91 -71.89 -33.33
C LEU A 42 6.26 -71.32 -32.86
N MET A 43 7.37 -72.06 -33.06
CA MET A 43 8.70 -71.53 -32.74
C MET A 43 9.10 -70.36 -33.64
N GLY A 44 8.76 -70.40 -34.94
CA GLY A 44 9.02 -69.29 -35.85
C GLY A 44 8.27 -68.01 -35.47
N GLU A 45 6.99 -68.14 -35.08
CA GLU A 45 6.19 -67.01 -34.58
C GLU A 45 6.74 -66.45 -33.27
N ILE A 46 7.14 -67.31 -32.32
CA ILE A 46 7.78 -66.87 -31.08
C ILE A 46 9.07 -66.10 -31.37
N GLU A 47 9.87 -66.56 -32.32
CA GLU A 47 11.13 -65.91 -32.69
C GLU A 47 10.88 -64.54 -33.35
N GLN A 48 9.83 -64.44 -34.16
CA GLN A 48 9.40 -63.17 -34.75
C GLN A 48 8.86 -62.20 -33.69
N CYS A 49 8.00 -62.65 -32.77
CA CYS A 49 7.55 -61.85 -31.64
C CYS A 49 8.70 -61.41 -30.73
N ASN A 50 9.70 -62.26 -30.48
CA ASN A 50 10.88 -61.90 -29.71
C ASN A 50 11.75 -60.85 -30.42
N LYS A 51 11.89 -60.91 -31.75
CA LYS A 51 12.55 -59.87 -32.55
C LYS A 51 11.79 -58.55 -32.47
N GLU A 52 10.47 -58.58 -32.48
CA GLU A 52 9.64 -57.38 -32.31
C GLU A 52 9.75 -56.81 -30.89
N LEU A 53 9.75 -57.65 -29.86
CA LEU A 53 9.98 -57.24 -28.47
C LEU A 53 11.36 -56.60 -28.27
N GLN A 54 12.40 -57.10 -28.93
CA GLN A 54 13.74 -56.49 -28.88
C GLN A 54 13.78 -55.08 -29.48
N LYS A 55 12.94 -54.78 -30.49
CA LYS A 55 12.85 -53.43 -31.08
C LYS A 55 12.29 -52.39 -30.10
N LEU A 56 11.49 -52.82 -29.11
CA LEU A 56 10.91 -51.92 -28.09
C LEU A 56 11.95 -51.44 -27.06
N GLY A 57 13.18 -51.97 -27.09
CA GLY A 57 14.30 -51.46 -26.30
C GLY A 57 14.04 -51.50 -24.79
N HIS A 58 14.47 -50.45 -24.08
CA HIS A 58 14.30 -50.34 -22.63
C HIS A 58 12.95 -49.71 -22.27
N VAL A 59 11.94 -50.55 -22.02
CA VAL A 59 10.62 -50.09 -21.54
C VAL A 59 10.70 -49.69 -20.07
N ASN A 60 10.24 -48.48 -19.76
CA ASN A 60 10.14 -47.99 -18.38
C ASN A 60 9.01 -48.72 -17.64
N LYS A 61 9.39 -49.68 -16.79
CA LYS A 61 8.44 -50.49 -16.01
C LYS A 61 7.71 -49.70 -14.91
N LYS A 62 8.21 -48.50 -14.55
CA LYS A 62 7.58 -47.58 -13.58
C LYS A 62 6.75 -46.48 -14.23
N ALA A 63 6.57 -46.52 -15.56
CA ALA A 63 5.86 -45.47 -16.28
C ALA A 63 4.43 -45.27 -15.77
N LEU A 64 3.75 -46.35 -15.37
CA LEU A 64 2.39 -46.27 -14.84
C LEU A 64 2.35 -45.53 -13.48
N ASP A 65 3.22 -45.92 -12.55
CA ASP A 65 3.30 -45.30 -11.22
C ASP A 65 3.72 -43.82 -11.33
N GLN A 66 4.69 -43.52 -12.20
CA GLN A 66 5.12 -42.15 -12.47
C GLN A 66 3.99 -41.32 -13.08
N PHE A 67 3.28 -41.87 -14.07
CA PHE A 67 2.13 -41.21 -14.68
C PHE A 67 1.07 -40.88 -13.64
N GLN A 68 0.68 -41.84 -12.78
CA GLN A 68 -0.28 -41.59 -11.70
C GLN A 68 0.20 -40.48 -10.75
N SER A 69 1.45 -40.55 -10.29
CA SER A 69 1.99 -39.54 -9.36
C SER A 69 2.07 -38.12 -9.97
N PHE A 70 2.44 -38.01 -11.25
CA PHE A 70 2.49 -36.72 -11.95
C PHE A 70 1.09 -36.19 -12.29
N ASN A 71 0.13 -37.08 -12.54
CA ASN A 71 -1.25 -36.69 -12.77
C ASN A 71 -1.86 -36.08 -11.51
N GLU A 72 -1.63 -36.70 -10.33
CA GLU A 72 -2.05 -36.13 -9.04
C GLU A 72 -1.36 -34.79 -8.74
N GLN A 73 -0.07 -34.65 -9.03
CA GLN A 73 0.63 -33.37 -8.86
C GLN A 73 0.10 -32.29 -9.80
N ARG A 74 -0.17 -32.64 -11.06
CA ARG A 74 -0.76 -31.72 -12.04
C ARG A 74 -2.11 -31.23 -11.55
N ASP A 75 -2.97 -32.13 -11.06
CA ASP A 75 -4.31 -31.76 -10.61
C ASP A 75 -4.24 -30.78 -9.43
N LYS A 76 -3.34 -31.02 -8.46
CA LYS A 76 -3.08 -30.06 -7.36
C LYS A 76 -2.58 -28.69 -7.83
N LEU A 77 -1.73 -28.66 -8.86
CA LEU A 77 -1.22 -27.40 -9.42
C LEU A 77 -2.29 -26.64 -10.19
N ILE A 78 -3.19 -27.36 -10.87
CA ILE A 78 -4.36 -26.76 -11.54
C ILE A 78 -5.29 -26.13 -10.49
N ASP A 79 -5.63 -26.86 -9.42
CA ASP A 79 -6.46 -26.32 -8.34
C ASP A 79 -5.83 -25.06 -7.73
N ARG A 80 -4.50 -25.09 -7.49
CA ARG A 80 -3.79 -23.95 -6.92
C ARG A 80 -3.75 -22.75 -7.86
N ARG A 81 -3.62 -22.96 -9.17
CA ARG A 81 -3.70 -21.89 -10.18
C ARG A 81 -5.08 -21.24 -10.14
N ASP A 82 -6.14 -22.05 -10.11
CA ASP A 82 -7.52 -21.55 -10.14
C ASP A 82 -7.87 -20.75 -8.87
N GLU A 83 -7.33 -21.15 -7.71
CA GLU A 83 -7.41 -20.36 -6.47
C GLU A 83 -6.74 -18.99 -6.60
N VAL A 84 -5.53 -18.96 -7.20
CA VAL A 84 -4.76 -17.71 -7.37
C VAL A 84 -5.45 -16.78 -8.37
N GLU A 85 -6.00 -17.31 -9.45
CA GLU A 85 -6.71 -16.54 -10.47
C GLU A 85 -7.97 -15.87 -9.89
N LYS A 86 -8.74 -16.60 -9.07
CA LYS A 86 -9.88 -16.03 -8.32
C LYS A 86 -9.45 -14.96 -7.31
N ALA A 87 -8.32 -15.16 -6.65
CA ALA A 87 -7.78 -14.16 -5.71
C ALA A 87 -7.33 -12.89 -6.45
N GLU A 88 -6.70 -13.01 -7.61
CA GLU A 88 -6.33 -11.88 -8.46
C GLU A 88 -7.56 -11.08 -8.88
N GLU A 89 -8.60 -11.74 -9.39
CA GLU A 89 -9.85 -11.10 -9.81
C GLU A 89 -10.51 -10.36 -8.65
N SER A 90 -10.54 -10.98 -7.46
CA SER A 90 -11.09 -10.37 -6.24
C SER A 90 -10.29 -9.14 -5.80
N ILE A 91 -8.95 -9.19 -5.83
CA ILE A 91 -8.09 -8.06 -5.49
C ILE A 91 -8.28 -6.92 -6.49
N ARG A 92 -8.38 -7.24 -7.79
CA ARG A 92 -8.57 -6.24 -8.84
C ARG A 92 -9.92 -5.54 -8.71
N SER A 93 -10.99 -6.30 -8.46
CA SER A 93 -12.31 -5.75 -8.18
C SER A 93 -12.30 -4.88 -6.91
N LEU A 94 -11.58 -5.30 -5.85
CA LEU A 94 -11.43 -4.49 -4.64
C LEU A 94 -10.67 -3.19 -4.91
N ILE A 95 -9.61 -3.22 -5.71
CA ILE A 95 -8.87 -2.01 -6.12
C ILE A 95 -9.79 -1.08 -6.91
N GLU A 96 -10.53 -1.58 -7.89
CA GLU A 96 -11.50 -0.78 -8.64
C GLU A 96 -12.59 -0.20 -7.73
N HIS A 97 -13.13 -0.98 -6.78
CA HIS A 97 -14.07 -0.49 -5.79
C HIS A 97 -13.45 0.54 -4.85
N LEU A 98 -12.19 0.38 -4.44
CA LEU A 98 -11.48 1.34 -3.61
C LEU A 98 -11.14 2.61 -4.37
N ASP A 99 -10.80 2.53 -5.66
CA ASP A 99 -10.56 3.68 -6.52
C ASP A 99 -11.87 4.40 -6.82
N LEU A 100 -12.96 3.69 -7.14
CA LEU A 100 -14.30 4.27 -7.26
C LEU A 100 -14.78 4.88 -5.96
N LYS A 101 -14.57 4.22 -4.82
CA LYS A 101 -14.97 4.76 -3.51
C LYS A 101 -14.04 5.86 -3.05
N LYS A 102 -12.77 5.86 -3.46
CA LYS A 102 -11.85 6.98 -3.30
C LYS A 102 -12.32 8.12 -4.19
N ASP A 103 -12.77 7.90 -5.41
CA ASP A 103 -13.29 8.92 -6.31
C ASP A 103 -14.65 9.45 -5.84
N GLU A 104 -15.56 8.61 -5.36
CA GLU A 104 -16.82 8.97 -4.70
C GLU A 104 -16.59 9.62 -3.33
N ALA A 105 -15.60 9.18 -2.56
CA ALA A 105 -15.16 9.89 -1.36
C ALA A 105 -14.51 11.20 -1.77
N THR A 106 -13.76 11.27 -2.86
CA THR A 106 -13.19 12.49 -3.44
C THR A 106 -14.29 13.39 -4.01
N GLU A 107 -15.46 12.84 -4.35
CA GLU A 107 -16.67 13.50 -4.87
C GLU A 107 -17.66 13.92 -3.78
N ARG A 108 -17.81 13.15 -2.71
CA ARG A 108 -18.49 13.62 -1.49
C ARG A 108 -17.61 14.62 -0.73
N THR A 109 -16.32 14.40 -0.78
CA THR A 109 -15.28 15.36 -0.39
C THR A 109 -15.02 16.34 -1.55
N LEU A 110 -15.72 16.32 -2.70
CA LEU A 110 -15.67 17.44 -3.67
C LEU A 110 -16.43 18.64 -3.08
N THR A 111 -17.27 18.43 -2.07
CA THR A 111 -17.87 19.49 -1.25
C THR A 111 -16.94 19.94 -0.10
N ALA A 112 -16.09 19.05 0.47
CA ALA A 112 -15.32 19.37 1.70
C ALA A 112 -13.78 19.20 1.69
N GLY A 113 -13.11 18.55 0.72
CA GLY A 113 -11.65 18.27 0.80
C GLY A 113 -10.89 17.88 -0.49
N GLY A 114 -11.56 17.64 -1.62
CA GLY A 114 -10.97 17.72 -2.97
C GLY A 114 -10.69 19.16 -3.40
N ALA A 115 -11.25 20.12 -2.65
CA ALA A 115 -10.73 21.48 -2.63
C ALA A 115 -9.24 21.45 -2.29
N MET A 116 -8.77 20.65 -1.33
CA MET A 116 -7.38 20.74 -0.92
C MET A 116 -6.40 20.35 -2.03
N GLU A 117 -6.60 19.26 -2.78
CA GLU A 117 -5.64 18.87 -3.83
C GLU A 117 -5.75 19.68 -5.11
N ARG A 118 -6.97 20.06 -5.55
CA ARG A 118 -7.14 20.98 -6.69
C ARG A 118 -6.76 22.42 -6.36
N THR A 119 -7.06 22.88 -5.15
CA THR A 119 -6.63 24.20 -4.65
C THR A 119 -5.16 24.17 -4.33
N PHE A 120 -4.55 23.10 -3.85
CA PHE A 120 -3.10 23.00 -3.65
C PHE A 120 -2.35 22.89 -4.97
N LYS A 121 -2.86 22.13 -5.96
CA LYS A 121 -2.29 22.07 -7.31
C LYS A 121 -2.54 23.36 -8.09
N GLY A 122 -3.69 24.01 -7.89
CA GLY A 122 -4.05 25.32 -8.43
C GLY A 122 -3.23 26.45 -7.79
N ILE A 123 -3.11 26.47 -6.47
CA ILE A 123 -2.20 27.32 -5.70
C ILE A 123 -0.79 27.03 -6.19
N ALA A 124 -0.31 25.79 -6.27
CA ALA A 124 1.03 25.48 -6.76
C ALA A 124 1.26 25.99 -8.18
N LYS A 125 0.26 25.91 -9.07
CA LYS A 125 0.33 26.47 -10.43
C LYS A 125 0.38 28.00 -10.43
N HIS A 126 -0.55 28.66 -9.75
CA HIS A 126 -0.59 30.12 -9.62
C HIS A 126 0.61 30.66 -8.85
N PHE A 127 1.10 29.93 -7.86
CA PHE A 127 2.30 30.21 -7.11
C PHE A 127 3.51 30.04 -8.02
N THR A 128 3.59 28.98 -8.82
CA THR A 128 4.68 28.84 -9.81
C THR A 128 4.64 29.99 -10.82
N GLU A 129 3.47 30.45 -11.24
CA GLU A 129 3.31 31.57 -12.18
C GLU A 129 3.71 32.91 -11.53
N VAL A 130 3.15 33.23 -10.37
CA VAL A 130 3.40 34.46 -9.60
C VAL A 130 4.85 34.52 -9.07
N PHE A 131 5.41 33.41 -8.59
CA PHE A 131 6.79 33.33 -8.10
C PHE A 131 7.84 33.16 -9.19
N ARG A 132 7.43 32.82 -10.42
CA ARG A 132 8.32 32.89 -11.58
C ARG A 132 8.57 34.34 -11.99
N GLU A 133 7.60 35.23 -11.78
CA GLU A 133 7.76 36.67 -11.97
C GLU A 133 8.38 37.35 -10.73
N LEU A 134 8.01 36.92 -9.52
CA LEU A 134 8.59 37.40 -8.26
C LEU A 134 9.83 36.58 -7.90
N THR A 135 11.00 37.06 -8.27
CA THR A 135 12.25 36.47 -7.78
C THR A 135 12.26 36.56 -6.26
N MET A 136 12.03 35.45 -5.55
CA MET A 136 12.02 35.40 -4.07
C MET A 136 13.24 36.08 -3.44
N GLN A 137 14.38 36.09 -4.14
CA GLN A 137 15.60 36.76 -3.70
C GLN A 137 15.46 38.28 -3.59
N GLN A 138 14.54 38.90 -4.34
CA GLN A 138 14.31 40.36 -4.37
C GLN A 138 13.30 40.85 -3.32
N LEU A 139 12.56 39.95 -2.68
CA LEU A 139 11.58 40.31 -1.66
C LEU A 139 12.24 40.63 -0.30
N SER A 140 11.68 41.62 0.40
CA SER A 140 12.09 41.93 1.78
C SER A 140 11.73 40.79 2.74
N GLY A 141 12.38 40.75 3.91
CA GLY A 141 12.08 39.75 4.94
C GLY A 141 10.60 39.71 5.33
N GLY A 142 9.99 40.89 5.53
CA GLY A 142 8.57 41.01 5.86
C GLY A 142 7.64 40.53 4.72
N GLN A 143 7.98 40.81 3.46
CA GLN A 143 7.21 40.34 2.31
C GLN A 143 7.22 38.81 2.20
N LYS A 144 8.38 38.17 2.38
CA LYS A 144 8.49 36.71 2.41
C LYS A 144 7.62 36.10 3.51
N THR A 145 7.69 36.67 4.71
CA THR A 145 6.86 36.26 5.85
C THR A 145 5.37 36.40 5.54
N MET A 146 4.94 37.52 4.96
CA MET A 146 3.53 37.73 4.60
C MET A 146 3.03 36.70 3.58
N VAL A 147 3.81 36.39 2.55
CA VAL A 147 3.37 35.42 1.55
C VAL A 147 3.31 34.00 2.14
N ALA A 148 4.27 33.62 3.00
CA ALA A 148 4.24 32.35 3.71
C ALA A 148 3.01 32.23 4.62
N LEU A 149 2.69 33.28 5.40
CA LEU A 149 1.51 33.30 6.25
C LEU A 149 0.21 33.24 5.45
N CYS A 150 0.11 33.98 4.33
CA CYS A 150 -1.03 33.89 3.42
C CYS A 150 -1.24 32.47 2.90
N LEU A 151 -0.16 31.77 2.55
CA LEU A 151 -0.24 30.38 2.10
C LEU A 151 -0.70 29.44 3.21
N ILE A 152 -0.11 29.53 4.40
CA ILE A 152 -0.50 28.69 5.56
C ILE A 152 -1.98 28.88 5.87
N PHE A 153 -2.46 30.13 5.91
CA PHE A 153 -3.86 30.42 6.18
C PHE A 153 -4.82 30.01 5.05
N ALA A 154 -4.35 29.95 3.80
CA ALA A 154 -5.13 29.41 2.70
C ALA A 154 -5.31 27.90 2.83
N ILE A 155 -4.23 27.17 3.18
CA ILE A 155 -4.27 25.72 3.41
C ILE A 155 -5.18 25.39 4.60
N GLN A 156 -5.02 26.11 5.71
CA GLN A 156 -5.86 25.94 6.91
C GLN A 156 -7.35 26.13 6.62
N ARG A 157 -7.72 27.00 5.67
CA ARG A 157 -9.14 27.19 5.32
C ARG A 157 -9.75 25.96 4.65
N CYS A 158 -8.94 25.18 3.92
CA CYS A 158 -9.34 23.95 3.24
C CYS A 158 -9.36 22.75 4.19
N ASP A 159 -8.40 22.66 5.12
CA ASP A 159 -8.29 21.56 6.07
C ASP A 159 -7.77 22.10 7.42
N PRO A 160 -8.68 22.48 8.34
CA PRO A 160 -8.30 23.05 9.61
C PRO A 160 -7.77 21.98 10.57
N ALA A 161 -6.54 22.17 11.05
CA ALA A 161 -5.98 21.35 12.12
C ALA A 161 -6.56 21.76 13.49
N PRO A 162 -6.62 20.86 14.48
CA PRO A 162 -7.16 21.17 15.80
C PRO A 162 -6.37 22.26 16.55
N PHE A 163 -5.08 22.41 16.28
CA PHE A 163 -4.27 23.49 16.84
C PHE A 163 -3.10 23.91 15.94
N TYR A 164 -2.65 25.16 16.11
CA TYR A 164 -1.50 25.75 15.42
C TYR A 164 -0.55 26.41 16.41
N ILE A 165 0.75 26.28 16.16
CA ILE A 165 1.82 26.92 16.93
C ILE A 165 2.58 27.86 16.02
N PHE A 166 2.66 29.13 16.38
CA PHE A 166 3.44 30.14 15.68
C PHE A 166 4.53 30.70 16.58
N ASP A 167 5.77 30.61 16.10
CA ASP A 167 6.94 31.11 16.82
C ASP A 167 7.46 32.39 16.14
N GLU A 168 7.31 33.54 16.81
CA GLU A 168 7.82 34.86 16.37
C GLU A 168 7.54 35.24 14.91
N ILE A 169 6.38 34.82 14.39
CA ILE A 169 5.99 35.03 12.98
C ILE A 169 5.82 36.51 12.60
N ASP A 170 5.81 37.39 13.59
CA ASP A 170 5.56 38.82 13.47
C ASP A 170 6.84 39.67 13.59
N ALA A 171 8.01 39.05 13.77
CA ALA A 171 9.29 39.72 13.99
C ALA A 171 9.64 40.73 12.88
N ASN A 172 9.42 40.35 11.61
CA ASN A 172 9.75 41.13 10.41
C ASN A 172 8.58 41.95 9.86
N LEU A 173 7.45 42.01 10.57
CA LEU A 173 6.26 42.73 10.13
C LEU A 173 6.18 44.13 10.75
N ASP A 174 5.61 45.08 10.02
CA ASP A 174 5.27 46.40 10.57
C ASP A 174 4.01 46.34 11.44
N ALA A 175 3.69 47.43 12.14
CA ALA A 175 2.56 47.46 13.07
C ALA A 175 1.20 47.22 12.39
N ALA A 176 1.04 47.68 11.13
CA ALA A 176 -0.20 47.54 10.38
C ALA A 176 -0.45 46.08 9.95
N HIS A 177 0.59 45.41 9.42
CA HIS A 177 0.52 43.99 9.06
C HIS A 177 0.39 43.10 10.29
N ARG A 178 1.04 43.45 11.42
CA ARG A 178 0.84 42.74 12.70
C ARG A 178 -0.59 42.81 13.21
N SER A 179 -1.20 43.99 13.13
CA SER A 179 -2.61 44.17 13.52
C SER A 179 -3.54 43.35 12.62
N SER A 180 -3.25 43.31 11.32
CA SER A 180 -4.01 42.50 10.34
C SER A 180 -3.86 41.00 10.59
N LEU A 181 -2.64 40.56 10.93
CA LEU A 181 -2.34 39.17 11.31
C LEU A 181 -3.10 38.75 12.57
N ALA A 182 -3.09 39.60 13.60
CA ALA A 182 -3.83 39.35 14.85
C ALA A 182 -5.34 39.16 14.59
N GLN A 183 -5.94 40.03 13.77
CA GLN A 183 -7.35 39.91 13.38
C GLN A 183 -7.63 38.64 12.55
N MET A 184 -6.70 38.22 11.68
CA MET A 184 -6.85 36.99 10.90
C MET A 184 -6.86 35.76 11.82
N ILE A 185 -5.91 35.70 12.76
CA ILE A 185 -5.81 34.62 13.75
C ILE A 185 -7.09 34.56 14.60
N GLU A 186 -7.56 35.70 15.10
CA GLU A 186 -8.80 35.79 15.90
C GLU A 186 -10.03 35.26 15.14
N ARG A 187 -10.18 35.65 13.86
CA ARG A 187 -11.27 35.18 13.00
C ARG A 187 -11.21 33.67 12.75
N GLN A 188 -10.01 33.12 12.59
CA GLN A 188 -9.85 31.67 12.39
C GLN A 188 -9.98 30.88 13.68
N ALA A 189 -9.60 31.47 14.82
CA ALA A 189 -9.77 30.83 16.13
C ALA A 189 -11.25 30.65 16.47
N SER A 190 -12.10 31.60 16.05
CA SER A 190 -13.54 31.63 16.32
C SER A 190 -14.37 31.11 15.14
N ARG A 191 -13.82 30.20 14.31
CA ARG A 191 -14.51 29.71 13.11
C ARG A 191 -15.78 28.92 13.47
N VAL A 192 -16.77 29.00 12.59
CA VAL A 192 -18.02 28.25 12.67
C VAL A 192 -18.11 27.37 11.43
N ASN A 193 -18.58 26.14 11.59
CA ASN A 193 -18.84 25.23 10.48
C ASN A 193 -20.00 25.78 9.65
N GLU A 194 -19.76 26.09 8.37
CA GLU A 194 -20.77 26.73 7.51
C GLU A 194 -21.96 25.79 7.19
N GLU A 195 -21.76 24.47 7.24
CA GLU A 195 -22.79 23.48 6.91
C GLU A 195 -23.67 23.15 8.13
N SER A 196 -23.07 22.91 9.30
CA SER A 196 -23.81 22.55 10.52
C SER A 196 -24.16 23.75 11.41
N GLY A 197 -23.51 24.90 11.22
CA GLY A 197 -23.64 26.07 12.08
C GLY A 197 -22.98 25.91 13.45
N ASP A 198 -22.31 24.77 13.69
CA ASP A 198 -21.67 24.49 14.97
C ASP A 198 -20.33 25.23 15.08
N PRO A 199 -19.97 25.72 16.28
CA PRO A 199 -18.66 26.30 16.51
C PRO A 199 -17.57 25.25 16.28
N GLU A 200 -16.61 25.57 15.42
CA GLU A 200 -15.44 24.73 15.11
C GLU A 200 -14.16 25.52 15.44
N PRO A 201 -13.93 25.81 16.73
CA PRO A 201 -12.85 26.69 17.13
C PRO A 201 -11.49 26.02 16.90
N THR A 202 -10.55 26.78 16.35
CA THR A 202 -9.17 26.34 16.16
C THR A 202 -8.29 26.93 17.25
N GLN A 203 -7.47 26.11 17.92
CA GLN A 203 -6.56 26.62 18.94
C GLN A 203 -5.30 27.23 18.33
N PHE A 204 -4.96 28.47 18.69
CA PHE A 204 -3.71 29.10 18.31
C PHE A 204 -2.82 29.35 19.53
N ILE A 205 -1.55 28.95 19.43
CA ILE A 205 -0.51 29.23 20.42
C ILE A 205 0.56 30.06 19.72
N THR A 206 0.80 31.28 20.19
CA THR A 206 1.73 32.20 19.54
C THR A 206 2.76 32.74 20.52
N THR A 207 4.03 32.81 20.11
CA THR A 207 5.07 33.59 20.81
C THR A 207 5.26 34.93 20.08
N THR A 208 5.43 36.01 20.83
CA THR A 208 5.60 37.35 20.25
C THR A 208 6.25 38.31 21.25
N PHE A 209 7.01 39.27 20.72
CA PHE A 209 7.52 40.44 21.45
C PHE A 209 6.82 41.74 21.00
N ARG A 210 5.68 41.63 20.31
CA ARG A 210 4.95 42.75 19.74
C ARG A 210 3.56 42.87 20.39
N PRO A 211 3.13 44.09 20.75
CA PRO A 211 1.90 44.28 21.51
C PRO A 211 0.65 43.93 20.69
N GLU A 212 0.68 44.03 19.36
CA GLU A 212 -0.50 43.87 18.51
C GLU A 212 -1.16 42.49 18.66
N LEU A 213 -0.38 41.40 18.68
CA LEU A 213 -0.90 40.03 18.85
C LEU A 213 -1.43 39.77 20.27
N ILE A 214 -0.92 40.48 21.29
CA ILE A 214 -1.44 40.36 22.66
C ILE A 214 -2.87 40.89 22.77
N HIS A 215 -3.26 41.84 21.93
CA HIS A 215 -4.58 42.45 22.04
C HIS A 215 -5.72 41.48 21.75
N THR A 216 -5.50 40.46 20.92
CA THR A 216 -6.49 39.47 20.50
C THR A 216 -6.39 38.14 21.25
N GLY A 217 -5.42 37.98 22.15
CA GLY A 217 -5.24 36.74 22.91
C GLY A 217 -6.21 36.58 24.08
N ASP A 218 -6.65 35.34 24.33
CA ASP A 218 -7.54 35.01 25.46
C ASP A 218 -6.77 34.72 26.76
N LYS A 219 -5.63 34.03 26.65
CA LYS A 219 -4.83 33.59 27.79
C LYS A 219 -3.35 33.83 27.56
N PHE A 220 -2.69 34.41 28.55
CA PHE A 220 -1.30 34.81 28.46
C PHE A 220 -0.43 34.00 29.42
N TYR A 221 0.74 33.62 28.93
CA TYR A 221 1.76 32.91 29.68
C TYR A 221 3.08 33.66 29.60
N GLY A 222 3.69 33.93 30.75
CA GLY A 222 5.02 34.50 30.87
C GLY A 222 6.03 33.40 31.21
N VAL A 223 7.15 33.38 30.49
CA VAL A 223 8.29 32.52 30.80
C VAL A 223 9.32 33.35 31.56
N THR A 224 9.79 32.83 32.70
CA THR A 224 10.86 33.46 33.49
C THR A 224 12.01 32.48 33.67
N HIS A 225 13.24 32.95 33.45
CA HIS A 225 14.46 32.19 33.66
C HIS A 225 15.20 32.71 34.89
N ARG A 226 15.32 31.88 35.94
CA ARG A 226 16.09 32.19 37.16
C ARG A 226 16.84 30.96 37.63
N ASN A 227 18.05 31.15 38.18
CA ASN A 227 18.87 30.06 38.71
C ASN A 227 19.06 28.89 37.73
N LYS A 228 19.29 29.18 36.44
CA LYS A 228 19.42 28.19 35.35
C LYS A 228 18.17 27.32 35.12
N ALA A 229 17.01 27.71 35.64
CA ALA A 229 15.74 27.03 35.42
C ALA A 229 14.71 27.97 34.78
N SER A 230 13.97 27.45 33.79
CA SER A 230 12.86 28.16 33.15
C SER A 230 11.54 27.74 33.77
N THR A 231 10.71 28.72 34.15
CA THR A 231 9.39 28.49 34.74
C THR A 231 8.34 29.28 33.98
N ILE A 232 7.18 28.65 33.74
CA ILE A 232 6.04 29.24 33.05
C ILE A 232 4.95 29.60 34.07
N LYS A 233 4.36 30.78 33.94
CA LYS A 233 3.23 31.23 34.76
C LYS A 233 2.16 31.86 33.89
N SER A 234 0.90 31.66 34.23
CA SER A 234 -0.18 32.45 33.64
C SER A 234 -0.12 33.87 34.20
N ILE A 235 -0.23 34.86 33.32
CA ILE A 235 -0.13 36.28 33.65
C ILE A 235 -1.35 37.04 33.10
N SER A 236 -1.60 38.24 33.62
CA SER A 236 -2.65 39.11 33.08
C SER A 236 -2.22 39.76 31.76
N LYS A 237 -3.18 40.19 30.93
CA LYS A 237 -2.91 40.97 29.71
C LYS A 237 -2.10 42.23 30.00
N ALA A 238 -2.39 42.91 31.10
CA ALA A 238 -1.68 44.12 31.52
C ALA A 238 -0.20 43.81 31.84
N ASP A 239 0.07 42.69 32.52
CA ASP A 239 1.44 42.28 32.81
C ASP A 239 2.19 41.84 31.54
N ALA A 240 1.51 41.18 30.61
CA ALA A 240 2.10 40.81 29.32
C ALA A 240 2.51 42.04 28.51
N LEU A 241 1.66 43.07 28.45
CA LEU A 241 1.98 44.36 27.81
C LEU A 241 3.11 45.12 28.52
N ARG A 242 3.20 45.03 29.86
CA ARG A 242 4.32 45.60 30.62
C ARG A 242 5.64 44.92 30.29
N ILE A 243 5.67 43.59 30.20
CA ILE A 243 6.88 42.85 29.84
C ILE A 243 7.38 43.27 28.46
N ILE A 244 6.48 43.41 27.48
CA ILE A 244 6.84 43.88 26.13
C ILE A 244 7.38 45.31 26.15
N SER A 245 6.73 46.23 26.87
CA SER A 245 7.17 47.63 26.90
C SER A 245 8.52 47.79 27.59
N GLU A 246 8.77 47.03 28.66
CA GLU A 246 10.08 46.96 29.31
C GLU A 246 11.16 46.41 28.38
N ASP A 247 10.86 45.36 27.61
CA ASP A 247 11.81 44.75 26.68
C ASP A 247 12.16 45.72 25.53
N GLN A 248 11.15 46.37 24.94
CA GLN A 248 11.37 47.39 23.90
C GLN A 248 12.20 48.57 24.40
N ASN A 249 12.01 48.98 25.65
CA ASN A 249 12.81 50.05 26.26
C ASN A 249 14.26 49.61 26.49
N ARG A 250 14.51 48.36 26.91
CA ARG A 250 15.86 47.81 27.05
C ARG A 250 16.57 47.73 25.71
N GLN A 251 15.89 47.24 24.67
CA GLN A 251 16.47 47.16 23.32
C GLN A 251 16.85 48.53 22.77
N ARG A 252 16.03 49.58 23.02
CA ARG A 252 16.34 50.97 22.62
C ARG A 252 17.50 51.60 23.38
N GLN A 253 17.81 51.14 24.59
CA GLN A 253 18.94 51.64 25.37
C GLN A 253 20.28 50.98 24.98
N HIS A 254 20.23 49.89 24.22
CA HIS A 254 21.40 49.11 23.79
C HIS A 254 21.67 49.16 22.27
N ALA A 255 20.85 49.91 21.51
CA ALA A 255 21.03 50.17 20.08
C ALA A 255 21.56 51.59 19.87
#